data_AF-A0AAN7MX82-F1
#
_entry.id   AF-A0AAN7MX82-F1
#
_cell.length_a   1.000
_cell.length_b   1.000
_cell.length_c   1.000
_cell.angle_alpha   90.00
_cell.angle_beta   90.00
_cell.angle_gamma   90.00
#
_symmetry.space_group_name_H-M   'P 1'
#
loop_
_entity.id
_entity.type
_entity.pdbx_description
1 polymer ?
#
loop_
_entity_poly.entity_id
_entity_poly.type
_entity_poly.pdbx_seq_one_letter_code
_entity_poly.pdbx_strand_id
1 'polypeptide(L)'
;MGKEDVVREELGSLHGIPLYKCFVEGWPQVEAFQARPDDLLIATYPKSGTTWLSEILDMIYHDGDVEKCRRDAIFNRVPFLEMKAPEMLSGEPPSPAAPPGWVGRELSRGVELLEKTPSPRLVKTHLPVQLLPTSFRDKDCKVTLQVPPASLPVQVAGRGHHSALPNHILGCPQVIYMARNPKDVVVSYYYFYQMAKMHPDPGTLGEFLETFMAGKGGG
;
A
#
# COMPACT_ATOMS: atom_id res chain seq x y z
N MET A 1 16.41 28.11 18.37
CA MET A 1 16.63 26.64 18.31
C MET A 1 16.20 26.18 16.92
N GLY A 2 17.14 25.76 16.07
CA GLY A 2 16.87 25.37 14.69
C GLY A 2 15.92 24.19 14.61
N LYS A 3 15.00 24.20 13.63
CA LYS A 3 14.27 22.99 13.24
C LYS A 3 15.32 22.02 12.72
N GLU A 4 15.41 20.81 13.26
CA GLU A 4 16.16 19.76 12.60
C GLU A 4 15.50 19.53 11.24
N ASP A 5 16.20 19.91 10.18
CA ASP A 5 15.76 19.66 8.81
C ASP A 5 15.82 18.14 8.60
N VAL A 6 14.65 17.51 8.56
CA VAL A 6 14.54 16.11 8.16
C VAL A 6 15.12 15.99 6.74
N VAL A 7 16.31 15.41 6.63
CA VAL A 7 17.00 15.22 5.35
C VAL A 7 16.15 14.28 4.50
N ARG A 8 15.64 14.79 3.39
CA ARG A 8 14.93 13.99 2.38
C ARG A 8 15.97 13.20 1.59
N GLU A 9 15.78 11.89 1.51
CA GLU A 9 16.68 11.03 0.75
C GLU A 9 16.23 10.89 -0.71
N GLU A 10 17.19 10.76 -1.62
CA GLU A 10 16.94 10.37 -3.01
C GLU A 10 16.41 8.93 -3.11
N LEU A 11 15.69 8.63 -4.19
CA LEU A 11 15.20 7.28 -4.46
C LEU A 11 16.35 6.32 -4.77
N GLY A 12 16.20 5.07 -4.33
CA GLY A 12 17.03 3.96 -4.80
C GLY A 12 16.52 3.43 -6.15
N SER A 13 17.22 2.44 -6.70
CA SER A 13 16.79 1.72 -7.90
C SER A 13 16.79 0.22 -7.66
N LEU A 14 15.71 -0.43 -8.05
CA LEU A 14 15.59 -1.89 -8.07
C LEU A 14 15.15 -2.32 -9.46
N HIS A 15 15.97 -3.12 -10.15
CA HIS A 15 15.73 -3.53 -11.54
C HIS A 15 15.40 -2.36 -12.50
N GLY A 16 16.03 -1.19 -12.30
CA GLY A 16 15.80 0.02 -13.08
C GLY A 16 14.55 0.82 -12.69
N ILE A 17 13.80 0.37 -11.67
CA ILE A 17 12.59 1.03 -11.17
C ILE A 17 12.96 1.89 -9.96
N PRO A 18 12.59 3.19 -9.95
CA PRO A 18 12.86 4.06 -8.81
C PRO A 18 11.93 3.71 -7.64
N LEU A 19 12.50 3.40 -6.48
CA LEU A 19 11.77 3.05 -5.25
C LEU A 19 12.38 3.77 -4.04
N TYR A 20 11.67 3.83 -2.91
CA TYR A 20 12.30 4.35 -1.69
C TYR A 20 13.49 3.46 -1.29
N LYS A 21 14.54 4.06 -0.74
CA LYS A 21 15.71 3.31 -0.28
C LYS A 21 15.33 2.21 0.71
N CYS A 22 14.41 2.48 1.63
CA CYS A 22 13.93 1.45 2.56
C CYS A 22 13.28 0.25 1.85
N PHE A 23 12.61 0.45 0.71
CA PHE A 23 12.02 -0.64 -0.08
C PHE A 23 13.11 -1.45 -0.78
N VAL A 24 14.11 -0.75 -1.35
CA VAL A 24 15.27 -1.40 -2.00
C VAL A 24 16.05 -2.23 -0.98
N GLU A 25 16.30 -1.70 0.21
CA GLU A 25 17.01 -2.42 1.27
C GLU A 25 16.20 -3.58 1.88
N GLY A 26 14.87 -3.49 1.85
CA GLY A 26 13.96 -4.53 2.31
C GLY A 26 13.63 -5.58 1.24
N TRP A 27 14.17 -5.41 0.04
CA TRP A 27 13.84 -6.25 -1.10
C TRP A 27 14.08 -7.75 -0.87
N PRO A 28 15.18 -8.22 -0.25
CA PRO A 28 15.40 -9.65 -0.04
C PRO A 28 14.26 -10.34 0.73
N GLN A 29 13.67 -9.67 1.72
CA GLN A 29 12.53 -10.19 2.48
C GLN A 29 11.24 -10.20 1.66
N VAL A 30 11.04 -9.16 0.83
CA VAL A 30 9.87 -9.04 -0.05
C VAL A 30 9.92 -10.11 -1.14
N GLU A 31 11.07 -10.28 -1.79
CA GLU A 31 11.27 -11.28 -2.84
C GLU A 31 11.02 -12.71 -2.33
N ALA A 32 11.46 -13.01 -1.10
CA ALA A 32 11.27 -14.31 -0.46
C ALA A 32 9.85 -14.52 0.15
N PHE A 33 8.98 -13.50 0.12
CA PHE A 33 7.68 -13.53 0.81
C PHE A 33 6.81 -14.71 0.35
N GLN A 34 6.20 -15.40 1.32
CA GLN A 34 5.32 -16.54 1.07
C GLN A 34 3.85 -16.16 1.22
N ALA A 35 3.16 -16.02 0.09
CA ALA A 35 1.72 -15.82 0.05
C ALA A 35 0.94 -17.10 0.44
N ARG A 36 -0.10 -16.93 1.25
CA ARG A 36 -1.04 -17.98 1.65
C ARG A 36 -2.17 -18.08 0.62
N PRO A 37 -2.78 -19.28 0.44
CA PRO A 37 -3.86 -19.47 -0.53
C PRO A 37 -5.09 -18.58 -0.32
N ASP A 38 -5.25 -17.99 0.87
CA ASP A 38 -6.37 -17.12 1.26
C ASP A 38 -5.96 -15.66 1.49
N ASP A 39 -4.77 -15.27 1.00
CA ASP A 39 -4.39 -13.86 0.95
C ASP A 39 -5.16 -13.11 -0.13
N LEU A 40 -5.55 -11.88 0.17
CA LEU A 40 -6.07 -10.93 -0.82
C LEU A 40 -5.11 -9.76 -0.94
N LEU A 41 -4.45 -9.66 -2.09
CA LEU A 41 -3.53 -8.60 -2.45
C LEU A 41 -4.28 -7.40 -3.05
N ILE A 42 -4.08 -6.24 -2.44
CA ILE A 42 -4.54 -4.93 -2.89
C ILE A 42 -3.36 -4.25 -3.59
N ALA A 43 -3.34 -4.33 -4.92
CA ALA A 43 -2.29 -3.75 -5.74
C ALA A 43 -2.78 -2.43 -6.36
N THR A 44 -2.02 -1.35 -6.20
CA THR A 44 -2.43 -0.04 -6.75
C THR A 44 -1.20 0.76 -7.13
N TYR A 45 -1.29 1.63 -8.14
CA TYR A 45 -0.30 2.70 -8.25
C TYR A 45 -0.49 3.69 -7.08
N PRO A 46 0.59 4.27 -6.49
CA PRO A 46 0.47 5.25 -5.41
C PRO A 46 -0.64 6.29 -5.66
N LYS A 47 -1.42 6.59 -4.63
CA LYS A 47 -2.52 7.58 -4.66
C LYS A 47 -3.74 7.21 -5.51
N SER A 48 -3.85 5.95 -5.92
CA SER A 48 -5.00 5.46 -6.71
C SER A 48 -6.18 4.95 -5.89
N GLY A 49 -6.16 5.11 -4.55
CA GLY A 49 -7.31 4.75 -3.69
C GLY A 49 -7.06 3.58 -2.73
N THR A 50 -5.79 3.23 -2.47
CA THR A 50 -5.40 2.07 -1.67
C THR A 50 -6.02 2.08 -0.27
N THR A 51 -5.90 3.17 0.49
CA THR A 51 -6.51 3.28 1.83
C THR A 51 -8.03 3.12 1.79
N TRP A 52 -8.68 3.66 0.76
CA TRP A 52 -10.13 3.55 0.61
C TRP A 52 -10.56 2.11 0.36
N LEU A 53 -9.88 1.42 -0.57
CA LEU A 53 -10.14 0.01 -0.86
C LEU A 53 -9.79 -0.91 0.33
N SER A 54 -8.69 -0.63 1.04
CA SER A 54 -8.32 -1.35 2.26
C SER A 54 -9.41 -1.27 3.33
N GLU A 55 -10.00 -0.09 3.56
CA GLU A 55 -11.11 0.06 4.51
C GLU A 55 -12.39 -0.65 4.07
N ILE A 56 -12.73 -0.58 2.78
CA ILE A 56 -13.88 -1.32 2.24
C ILE A 56 -13.72 -2.82 2.47
N LEU A 57 -12.54 -3.36 2.18
CA LEU A 57 -12.26 -4.79 2.34
C LEU A 57 -12.22 -5.21 3.81
N ASP A 58 -11.63 -4.39 4.70
CA ASP A 58 -11.63 -4.69 6.14
C ASP A 58 -13.07 -4.68 6.70
N MET A 59 -13.91 -3.73 6.27
CA MET A 59 -15.34 -3.71 6.61
C MET A 59 -16.07 -4.95 6.12
N ILE A 60 -15.80 -5.41 4.89
CA ILE A 60 -16.41 -6.64 4.35
C ILE A 60 -15.98 -7.86 5.19
N TYR A 61 -14.70 -7.97 5.56
CA TYR A 61 -14.17 -9.09 6.34
C TYR A 61 -14.72 -9.15 7.78
N HIS A 62 -15.25 -8.04 8.27
CA HIS A 62 -15.83 -7.93 9.61
C HIS A 62 -17.34 -7.71 9.58
N ASP A 63 -18.03 -8.10 8.50
CA ASP A 63 -19.49 -8.02 8.36
C ASP A 63 -20.06 -6.61 8.61
N GLY A 64 -19.29 -5.57 8.27
CA GLY A 64 -19.64 -4.17 8.50
C GLY A 64 -19.49 -3.68 9.94
N ASP A 65 -18.83 -4.45 10.81
CA ASP A 65 -18.56 -4.08 12.21
C ASP A 65 -17.48 -2.99 12.30
N VAL A 66 -17.93 -1.76 12.52
CA VAL A 66 -17.07 -0.57 12.61
C VAL A 66 -16.13 -0.63 13.81
N GLU A 67 -16.54 -1.22 14.93
CA GLU A 67 -15.72 -1.28 16.14
C GLU A 67 -14.55 -2.25 15.94
N LYS A 68 -14.78 -3.37 15.24
CA LYS A 68 -13.67 -4.25 14.81
C LYS A 68 -12.72 -3.58 13.82
N CYS A 69 -13.21 -2.69 12.95
CA CYS A 69 -12.36 -1.92 12.02
C CYS A 69 -11.56 -0.80 12.73
N ARG A 70 -11.94 -0.42 13.94
CA ARG A 70 -11.21 0.54 14.80
C ARG A 70 -10.15 -0.10 15.68
N ARG A 71 -9.96 -1.42 15.60
CA ARG A 71 -8.99 -2.18 16.42
C ARG A 71 -7.56 -1.66 16.32
N ASP A 72 -7.19 -1.10 15.18
CA ASP A 72 -5.88 -0.50 14.95
C ASP A 72 -5.90 0.45 13.73
N ALA A 73 -4.79 1.15 13.49
CA ALA A 73 -4.57 1.95 12.30
C ALA A 73 -4.58 1.08 11.03
N ILE A 74 -5.00 1.68 9.91
CA ILE A 74 -5.17 0.96 8.63
C ILE A 74 -3.90 0.26 8.14
N PHE A 75 -2.72 0.83 8.40
CA PHE A 75 -1.43 0.25 7.99
C PHE A 75 -1.00 -0.94 8.85
N ASN A 76 -1.60 -1.14 10.02
CA ASN A 76 -1.43 -2.34 10.84
C ASN A 76 -2.47 -3.40 10.48
N ARG A 77 -3.71 -2.97 10.17
CA ARG A 77 -4.79 -3.87 9.75
C ARG A 77 -4.58 -4.45 8.35
N VAL A 78 -4.03 -3.63 7.44
CA VAL A 78 -3.71 -3.99 6.06
C VAL A 78 -2.24 -3.65 5.82
N PRO A 79 -1.32 -4.56 6.20
CA PRO A 79 0.11 -4.30 6.14
C PRO A 79 0.59 -4.01 4.73
N PHE A 80 1.55 -3.09 4.63
CA PHE A 80 2.15 -2.69 3.37
C PHE A 80 3.40 -3.55 3.09
N LEU A 81 3.29 -4.48 2.14
CA LEU A 81 4.24 -5.58 1.91
C LEU A 81 5.71 -5.12 1.86
N GLU A 82 6.02 -4.15 1.01
CA GLU A 82 7.38 -3.66 0.76
C GLU A 82 7.89 -2.63 1.77
N MET A 83 7.08 -2.28 2.78
CA MET A 83 7.49 -1.31 3.80
C MET A 83 8.52 -1.92 4.75
N LYS A 84 9.78 -1.51 4.61
CA LYS A 84 10.79 -1.64 5.65
C LYS A 84 10.76 -0.36 6.49
N ALA A 85 10.50 -0.49 7.78
CA ALA A 85 10.67 0.63 8.68
C ALA A 85 12.18 0.91 8.87
N PRO A 86 12.64 2.15 8.64
CA PRO A 86 14.00 2.51 9.03
C PRO A 86 14.11 2.40 10.56
N GLU A 87 15.25 1.90 11.05
CA GLU A 87 15.55 1.81 12.49
C GLU A 87 15.40 3.17 13.21
N MET A 88 15.45 4.29 12.47
CA MET A 88 15.31 5.66 13.01
C MET A 88 13.98 5.97 13.73
N LEU A 89 12.93 5.17 13.59
CA LEU A 89 11.67 5.42 14.31
C LEU A 89 11.62 4.82 15.71
N SER A 90 12.72 4.22 16.18
CA SER A 90 12.92 3.86 17.59
C SER A 90 13.44 5.03 18.46
N GLY A 91 13.49 6.25 17.92
CA GLY A 91 13.92 7.48 18.60
C GLY A 91 12.88 8.61 18.55
N GLU A 92 13.18 9.72 19.22
CA GLU A 92 12.33 10.91 19.44
C GLU A 92 11.54 11.41 18.21
N PRO A 93 10.41 12.13 18.40
CA PRO A 93 9.57 12.57 17.30
C PRO A 93 10.37 13.38 16.28
N PRO A 94 10.10 13.22 14.97
CA PRO A 94 10.77 14.00 13.92
C PRO A 94 10.47 15.51 13.99
N SER A 95 9.59 15.94 14.91
CA SER A 95 9.33 17.33 15.24
C SER A 95 8.54 17.45 16.55
N PRO A 96 8.75 18.49 17.38
CA PRO A 96 7.88 18.81 18.52
C PRO A 96 6.44 19.17 18.12
N ALA A 97 6.17 19.39 16.82
CA ALA A 97 4.83 19.58 16.27
C ALA A 97 4.17 18.28 15.78
N ALA A 98 4.84 17.13 15.90
CA ALA A 98 4.25 15.84 15.55
C ALA A 98 3.04 15.58 16.48
N PRO A 99 1.89 15.18 15.94
CA PRO A 99 0.71 14.92 16.77
C PRO A 99 1.04 13.82 17.80
N PRO A 100 0.50 13.90 19.03
CA PRO A 100 0.67 12.87 20.05
C PRO A 100 0.40 11.48 19.46
N GLY A 101 1.36 10.57 19.57
CA GLY A 101 1.29 9.21 19.00
C GLY A 101 2.03 8.99 17.68
N TRP A 102 2.93 9.88 17.24
CA TRP A 102 3.91 9.60 16.18
C TRP A 102 5.25 9.07 16.71
N VAL A 103 5.56 9.32 17.98
CA VAL A 103 6.74 8.80 18.68
C VAL A 103 6.50 7.34 19.05
N GLY A 104 7.41 6.45 18.67
CA GLY A 104 7.34 5.04 19.07
C GLY A 104 6.22 4.23 18.41
N ARG A 105 5.62 4.71 17.30
CA ARG A 105 4.92 3.78 16.41
C ARG A 105 5.97 2.93 15.74
N GLU A 106 6.03 1.67 16.15
CA GLU A 106 6.60 0.58 15.38
C GLU A 106 5.92 0.62 14.01
N LEU A 107 6.46 1.40 13.06
CA LEU A 107 6.11 1.22 11.66
C LEU A 107 6.44 -0.24 11.41
N SER A 108 5.41 -1.06 11.29
CA SER A 108 5.65 -2.48 11.30
C SER A 108 6.34 -2.84 9.99
N ARG A 109 7.41 -3.62 10.08
CA ARG A 109 8.06 -4.19 8.90
C ARG A 109 7.02 -5.05 8.19
N GLY A 110 6.66 -4.68 6.96
CA GLY A 110 5.49 -5.20 6.24
C GLY A 110 5.44 -6.72 6.22
N VAL A 111 6.55 -7.34 5.81
CA VAL A 111 6.72 -8.79 5.79
C VAL A 111 6.55 -9.41 7.18
N GLU A 112 7.25 -8.90 8.20
CA GLU A 112 7.19 -9.45 9.57
C GLU A 112 5.79 -9.33 10.18
N LEU A 113 5.08 -8.23 9.90
CA LEU A 113 3.71 -8.05 10.35
C LEU A 113 2.78 -9.04 9.65
N LEU A 114 2.93 -9.23 8.34
CA LEU A 114 2.14 -10.19 7.56
C LEU A 114 2.35 -11.62 8.05
N GLU A 115 3.59 -12.00 8.42
CA GLU A 115 3.90 -13.32 8.96
C GLU A 115 3.16 -13.60 10.27
N LYS A 116 3.06 -12.59 11.16
CA LYS A 116 2.35 -12.68 12.44
C LYS A 116 0.83 -12.53 12.31
N THR A 117 0.35 -12.01 11.20
CA THR A 117 -1.09 -11.78 10.98
C THR A 117 -1.80 -13.11 10.68
N PRO A 118 -2.87 -13.47 11.42
CA PRO A 118 -3.65 -14.68 11.14
C PRO A 118 -4.38 -14.56 9.80
N SER A 119 -4.62 -15.70 9.16
CA SER A 119 -5.44 -15.74 7.93
C SER A 119 -6.94 -15.53 8.23
N PRO A 120 -7.72 -15.01 7.27
CA PRO A 120 -7.30 -14.52 5.95
C PRO A 120 -6.64 -13.12 6.03
N ARG A 121 -5.62 -12.86 5.21
CA ARG A 121 -4.85 -11.60 5.25
C ARG A 121 -5.22 -10.66 4.10
N LEU A 122 -5.42 -9.38 4.43
CA LEU A 122 -5.40 -8.28 3.46
C LEU A 122 -3.97 -7.77 3.33
N VAL A 123 -3.41 -7.81 2.12
CA VAL A 123 -2.02 -7.41 1.84
C VAL A 123 -2.02 -6.20 0.91
N LYS A 124 -1.34 -5.12 1.26
CA LYS A 124 -1.21 -3.94 0.39
C LYS A 124 0.11 -3.96 -0.36
N THR A 125 0.12 -3.51 -1.62
CA THR A 125 1.35 -3.22 -2.36
C THR A 125 1.19 -2.11 -3.42
N HIS A 126 2.31 -1.43 -3.73
CA HIS A 126 2.50 -0.53 -4.86
C HIS A 126 3.46 -1.10 -5.91
N LEU A 127 4.04 -2.27 -5.64
CA LEU A 127 4.98 -2.91 -6.56
C LEU A 127 4.35 -3.14 -7.94
N PRO A 128 5.09 -2.83 -9.01
CA PRO A 128 4.67 -3.18 -10.35
C PRO A 128 4.68 -4.71 -10.52
N VAL A 129 3.93 -5.21 -11.50
CA VAL A 129 3.71 -6.67 -11.68
C VAL A 129 5.02 -7.46 -11.76
N GLN A 130 6.05 -6.90 -12.39
CA GLN A 130 7.38 -7.51 -12.52
C GLN A 130 8.17 -7.58 -11.21
N LEU A 131 7.75 -6.90 -10.14
CA LEU A 131 8.34 -6.97 -8.80
C LEU A 131 7.42 -7.64 -7.75
N LEU A 132 6.24 -8.13 -8.11
CA LEU A 132 5.43 -8.92 -7.16
C LEU A 132 6.11 -10.24 -6.77
N PRO A 133 6.10 -10.69 -5.51
CA PRO A 133 6.70 -11.98 -5.15
C PRO A 133 6.14 -13.12 -6.00
N THR A 134 6.98 -14.08 -6.41
CA THR A 134 6.56 -15.21 -7.27
C THR A 134 5.47 -16.07 -6.61
N SER A 135 5.43 -16.09 -5.27
CA SER A 135 4.37 -16.75 -4.49
C SER A 135 2.95 -16.22 -4.76
N PHE A 136 2.81 -14.99 -5.27
CA PHE A 136 1.55 -14.41 -5.78
C PHE A 136 1.32 -14.64 -7.28
N ARG A 137 2.34 -15.04 -8.06
CA ARG A 137 2.25 -15.21 -9.53
C ARG A 137 2.00 -16.65 -9.95
N ASP A 138 2.66 -17.60 -9.28
CA ASP A 138 2.76 -19.00 -9.72
C ASP A 138 1.51 -19.85 -9.45
N LYS A 139 0.42 -19.25 -8.94
CA LYS A 139 -0.76 -19.97 -8.43
C LYS A 139 -2.05 -19.76 -9.23
N ASP A 140 -2.01 -19.33 -10.50
CA ASP A 140 -3.21 -19.01 -11.30
C ASP A 140 -4.15 -18.00 -10.61
N CYS A 141 -3.55 -17.01 -9.93
CA CYS A 141 -4.28 -16.00 -9.16
C CYS A 141 -5.22 -15.18 -10.06
N LYS A 142 -6.51 -15.15 -9.73
CA LYS A 142 -7.50 -14.35 -10.47
C LYS A 142 -7.28 -12.86 -10.18
N VAL A 143 -6.72 -12.13 -11.13
CA VAL A 143 -6.60 -10.66 -11.08
C VAL A 143 -7.94 -10.04 -11.46
N THR A 144 -8.58 -9.35 -10.52
CA THR A 144 -9.77 -8.54 -10.81
C THR A 144 -9.37 -7.08 -10.94
N LEU A 145 -9.47 -6.55 -12.16
CA LEU A 145 -9.24 -5.13 -12.46
C LEU A 145 -10.53 -4.35 -12.19
N GLN A 146 -10.52 -3.47 -11.18
CA GLN A 146 -11.63 -2.54 -10.97
C GLN A 146 -11.21 -1.14 -11.41
N VAL A 147 -11.64 -0.76 -12.62
CA VAL A 147 -11.57 0.62 -13.08
C VAL A 147 -12.84 1.32 -12.59
N PRO A 148 -12.77 2.32 -11.70
CA PRO A 148 -13.96 3.08 -11.34
C PRO A 148 -14.45 3.84 -12.59
N PRO A 149 -15.70 3.64 -13.04
CA PRO A 149 -16.21 4.36 -14.20
C PRO A 149 -16.29 5.86 -13.89
N ALA A 150 -15.86 6.68 -14.86
CA ALA A 150 -16.17 8.10 -14.85
C ALA A 150 -17.68 8.25 -15.06
N SER A 151 -18.41 8.53 -13.98
CA SER A 151 -19.87 8.74 -13.90
C SER A 151 -20.78 7.50 -14.04
N LEU A 152 -21.74 7.39 -13.10
CA LEU A 152 -22.89 6.47 -12.95
C LEU A 152 -22.72 5.28 -11.97
N PRO A 153 -23.83 4.85 -11.31
CA PRO A 153 -23.82 4.39 -9.93
C PRO A 153 -23.27 2.97 -9.78
N VAL A 154 -22.72 2.70 -8.60
CA VAL A 154 -22.28 1.39 -8.13
C VAL A 154 -23.40 0.37 -8.36
N GLN A 155 -23.27 -0.46 -9.39
CA GLN A 155 -24.07 -1.67 -9.52
C GLN A 155 -23.49 -2.71 -8.54
N VAL A 156 -24.01 -2.72 -7.32
CA VAL A 156 -23.95 -3.93 -6.49
C VAL A 156 -24.92 -4.92 -7.12
N ALA A 157 -24.39 -5.94 -7.81
CA ALA A 157 -25.18 -7.06 -8.28
C ALA A 157 -25.65 -7.87 -7.06
N GLY A 158 -26.77 -7.46 -6.46
CA GLY A 158 -27.49 -8.24 -5.47
C GLY A 158 -28.66 -8.97 -6.12
N ARG A 159 -28.60 -10.30 -6.21
CA ARG A 159 -29.77 -11.18 -6.03
C ARG A 159 -29.36 -12.41 -5.23
N GLY A 160 -30.13 -12.66 -4.19
CA GLY A 160 -29.81 -13.52 -3.05
C GLY A 160 -29.57 -14.99 -3.38
N HIS A 161 -28.72 -15.62 -2.57
CA HIS A 161 -29.13 -16.52 -1.48
C HIS A 161 -27.95 -16.67 -0.50
N HIS A 162 -28.27 -16.84 0.78
CA HIS A 162 -27.32 -17.16 1.84
C HIS A 162 -26.41 -18.34 1.46
N SER A 163 -25.11 -18.10 1.40
CA SER A 163 -24.03 -19.00 1.88
C SER A 163 -22.71 -18.35 1.49
N ALA A 164 -21.67 -18.63 2.27
CA ALA A 164 -20.29 -18.18 2.13
C ALA A 164 -19.86 -17.92 0.67
N LEU A 165 -19.00 -16.91 0.48
CA LEU A 165 -18.13 -16.82 -0.71
C LEU A 165 -17.74 -18.25 -1.12
N PRO A 166 -18.06 -18.69 -2.34
CA PRO A 166 -18.06 -20.10 -2.66
C PRO A 166 -16.74 -20.75 -2.24
N ASN A 167 -16.83 -21.73 -1.33
CA ASN A 167 -15.72 -22.53 -0.78
C ASN A 167 -14.91 -23.29 -1.87
N HIS A 168 -15.15 -23.00 -3.15
CA HIS A 168 -14.51 -23.55 -4.33
C HIS A 168 -13.54 -22.54 -5.00
N ILE A 169 -13.34 -21.35 -4.43
CA ILE A 169 -12.27 -20.39 -4.83
C ILE A 169 -11.01 -20.54 -3.94
N LEU A 170 -10.99 -21.54 -3.06
CA LEU A 170 -9.90 -21.79 -2.12
C LEU A 170 -8.77 -22.56 -2.83
N GLY A 171 -7.69 -21.86 -3.19
CA GLY A 171 -6.52 -22.51 -3.78
C GLY A 171 -5.38 -21.55 -4.18
N CYS A 172 -5.68 -20.27 -4.38
CA CYS A 172 -4.69 -19.27 -4.78
C CYS A 172 -4.96 -17.89 -4.16
N PRO A 173 -3.89 -17.12 -3.85
CA PRO A 173 -4.03 -15.71 -3.48
C PRO A 173 -4.88 -14.94 -4.51
N GLN A 174 -5.73 -14.04 -4.04
CA GLN A 174 -6.52 -13.17 -4.92
C GLN A 174 -5.83 -11.81 -5.09
N VAL A 175 -6.01 -11.17 -6.24
CA VAL A 175 -5.48 -9.83 -6.50
C VAL A 175 -6.59 -8.89 -6.93
N ILE A 176 -6.77 -7.79 -6.20
CA ILE A 176 -7.60 -6.65 -6.60
C ILE A 176 -6.67 -5.52 -6.99
N TYR A 177 -6.80 -5.07 -8.24
CA TYR A 177 -6.08 -3.89 -8.73
C TYR A 177 -7.02 -2.71 -8.94
N MET A 178 -6.66 -1.55 -8.38
CA MET A 178 -7.41 -0.30 -8.55
C MET A 178 -6.57 0.74 -9.29
N ALA A 179 -7.13 1.23 -10.39
CA ALA A 179 -6.56 2.31 -11.20
C ALA A 179 -7.29 3.64 -10.95
N ARG A 180 -6.59 4.75 -11.17
CA ARG A 180 -7.16 6.11 -11.12
C ARG A 180 -6.65 6.92 -12.31
N ASN A 181 -7.43 7.92 -12.74
CA ASN A 181 -7.03 8.84 -13.79
C ASN A 181 -5.63 9.44 -13.50
N PRO A 182 -4.66 9.34 -14.44
CA PRO A 182 -3.29 9.76 -14.19
C PRO A 182 -3.15 11.26 -13.88
N LYS A 183 -4.07 12.10 -14.37
CA LYS A 183 -4.09 13.55 -14.07
C LYS A 183 -4.43 13.81 -12.60
N ASP A 184 -5.33 13.02 -12.01
CA ASP A 184 -5.65 13.14 -10.59
C ASP A 184 -4.57 12.52 -9.72
N VAL A 185 -3.96 11.43 -10.20
CA VAL A 185 -2.86 10.74 -9.53
C VAL A 185 -1.68 11.69 -9.35
N VAL A 186 -1.20 12.35 -10.41
CA VAL A 186 -0.01 13.22 -10.33
C VAL A 186 -0.20 14.38 -9.36
N VAL A 187 -1.38 15.01 -9.35
CA VAL A 187 -1.70 16.10 -8.40
C VAL A 187 -1.75 15.56 -6.98
N SER A 188 -2.42 14.44 -6.74
CA SER A 188 -2.47 13.82 -5.40
C SER A 188 -1.09 13.35 -4.93
N TYR A 189 -0.24 12.91 -5.85
CA TYR A 189 1.09 12.41 -5.53
C TYR A 189 2.06 13.54 -5.20
N TYR A 190 1.99 14.66 -5.92
CA TYR A 190 2.73 15.87 -5.60
C TYR A 190 2.50 16.34 -4.16
N TYR A 191 1.23 16.49 -3.73
CA TYR A 191 0.93 16.89 -2.35
C TYR A 191 1.36 15.83 -1.34
N PHE A 192 1.30 14.55 -1.70
CA PHE A 192 1.80 13.48 -0.83
C PHE A 192 3.32 13.55 -0.65
N TYR A 193 4.09 13.84 -1.70
CA TYR A 193 5.53 14.11 -1.64
C TYR A 193 5.86 15.29 -0.70
N GLN A 194 5.05 16.35 -0.73
CA GLN A 194 5.24 17.50 0.17
C GLN A 194 5.04 17.12 1.65
N MET A 195 4.02 16.31 1.94
CA MET A 195 3.65 15.89 3.29
C MET A 195 4.57 14.81 3.85
N ALA A 196 4.80 13.73 3.11
CA ALA A 196 5.53 12.56 3.57
C ALA A 196 7.04 12.74 3.35
N LYS A 197 7.78 13.00 4.42
CA LYS A 197 9.22 13.34 4.39
C LYS A 197 10.15 12.20 3.95
N MET A 198 9.63 10.98 3.81
CA MET A 198 10.33 9.84 3.19
C MET A 198 10.59 10.02 1.68
N HIS A 199 9.93 10.99 1.04
CA HIS A 199 10.13 11.28 -0.37
C HIS A 199 11.22 12.33 -0.58
N PRO A 200 11.90 12.31 -1.74
CA PRO A 200 12.67 13.46 -2.23
C PRO A 200 11.84 14.74 -2.24
N ASP A 201 12.50 15.89 -2.34
CA ASP A 201 11.80 17.15 -2.55
C ASP A 201 11.11 17.11 -3.93
N PRO A 202 9.77 17.27 -4.01
CA PRO A 202 9.08 17.29 -5.29
C PRO A 202 9.36 18.54 -6.14
N GLY A 203 9.97 19.59 -5.57
CA GLY A 203 10.11 20.88 -6.25
C GLY A 203 8.75 21.51 -6.52
N THR A 204 8.61 22.16 -7.67
CA THR A 204 7.33 22.70 -8.16
C THR A 204 6.46 21.61 -8.78
N LEU A 205 5.14 21.85 -8.88
CA LEU A 205 4.22 20.93 -9.55
C LEU A 205 4.62 20.67 -11.02
N GLY A 206 5.19 21.66 -11.71
CA GLY A 206 5.67 21.50 -13.09
C GLY A 206 6.85 20.55 -13.19
N GLU A 207 7.86 20.72 -12.34
CA GLU A 207 9.02 19.82 -12.28
C GLU A 207 8.63 18.39 -11.87
N PHE A 208 7.69 18.29 -10.92
CA PHE A 208 7.15 17.00 -10.51
C PHE A 208 6.37 16.31 -11.63
N LEU A 209 5.60 17.06 -12.42
CA LEU A 209 4.86 16.52 -13.58
C LEU A 209 5.82 15.94 -14.62
N GLU A 210 6.91 16.63 -14.96
CA GLU A 210 7.93 16.10 -15.87
C GLU A 210 8.57 14.82 -15.33
N THR A 211 8.89 14.81 -14.03
CA THR A 211 9.44 13.62 -13.35
C THR A 211 8.45 12.44 -13.37
N PHE A 212 7.16 12.71 -13.16
CA PHE A 212 6.09 11.73 -13.19
C PHE A 212 5.91 11.14 -14.60
N MET A 213 5.85 11.98 -15.63
CA MET A 213 5.72 11.54 -17.03
C MET A 213 6.93 10.72 -17.50
N ALA A 214 8.13 11.02 -16.98
CA ALA A 214 9.35 10.26 -17.25
C ALA A 214 9.42 8.91 -16.50
N GLY A 215 8.43 8.58 -15.66
CA GLY A 215 8.45 7.36 -14.83
C GLY A 215 9.50 7.39 -13.71
N LYS A 216 9.99 8.58 -13.35
CA LYS A 216 11.06 8.78 -12.36
C LYS A 216 10.53 9.17 -10.97
N GLY A 217 9.22 9.34 -10.85
CA GLY A 217 8.56 9.84 -9.64
C GLY A 217 8.46 8.86 -8.47
N GLY A 218 9.13 7.69 -8.54
CA GLY A 218 9.08 6.66 -7.50
C GLY A 218 7.69 6.05 -7.29
N GLY A 219 7.60 4.87 -6.69
CA GLY A 219 6.31 4.29 -6.32
C GLY A 219 6.36 2.86 -5.87
#